data_AF-G8ZSS3-F1
#
_entry.id   AF-G8ZSS3-F1
#
_cell.length_a   1.000
_cell.length_b   1.000
_cell.length_c   1.000
_cell.angle_alpha   90.00
_cell.angle_beta   90.00
_cell.angle_gamma   90.00
#
_symmetry.space_group_name_H-M   'P 1'
#
loop_
_entity.id
_entity.type
_entity.pdbx_description
1 polymer ?
#
loop_
_entity_poly.entity_id
_entity_poly.type
_entity_poly.pdbx_seq_one_letter_code
_entity_poly.pdbx_strand_id
1 'polypeptide(L)'
;MVPKMYGSPIQEPISGKVKSSQTSRALVRTRKIGSQKVDPKFNELQSKFRTIYANIEALYHSCEDYKTSVRSFFYNSINLIELFRLILEDATEDSHDCLTPGSALESSPIPMCEERQRTTEILEYFYATSGLPSNQRDFCISKLSKQMYAIARRLDEDFKFFDHGVQTPLKTVYQVCSNISRLITARNNASSEYMGMKERIAEYEYMMQNSHSRDNHNFERLEYDEELKDARAKFEILNQLLKNNLEIFTELISKFMKEWFMVYYYSTLRITYALYHFSWTSPEFKKIALKGLTSPHHELISNSHILAQFHAQNDVVTREVEKLNIVDFDRFYKTSVETIDRIFMESFF
;
A
#
# COMPACT_ATOMS: atom_id res chain seq x y z
N MET A 1 8.82 25.76 -31.29
CA MET A 1 7.37 25.52 -31.11
C MET A 1 7.10 25.40 -29.62
N VAL A 2 6.41 26.39 -29.07
CA VAL A 2 6.08 26.51 -27.64
C VAL A 2 4.61 26.13 -27.47
N PRO A 3 4.22 25.28 -26.50
CA PRO A 3 2.81 25.03 -26.26
C PRO A 3 2.18 26.27 -25.62
N LYS A 4 1.19 26.86 -26.31
CA LYS A 4 0.31 27.88 -25.75
C LYS A 4 -0.52 27.27 -24.63
N MET A 5 -0.27 27.68 -23.39
CA MET A 5 -1.21 27.46 -22.30
C MET A 5 -2.46 28.31 -22.55
N TYR A 6 -3.62 27.66 -22.65
CA TYR A 6 -4.90 28.33 -22.60
C TYR A 6 -5.21 28.66 -21.14
N GLY A 7 -5.15 29.96 -20.82
CA GLY A 7 -5.71 30.52 -19.59
C GLY A 7 -7.23 30.65 -19.73
N SER A 8 -7.95 30.11 -18.76
CA SER A 8 -9.39 30.36 -18.60
C SER A 8 -9.62 31.69 -17.87
N PRO A 9 -10.67 32.45 -18.18
CA PRO A 9 -10.90 33.77 -17.60
C PRO A 9 -11.46 33.69 -16.18
N ILE A 10 -11.00 34.61 -15.35
CA ILE A 10 -11.51 34.96 -14.03
C ILE A 10 -12.88 35.64 -14.19
N GLN A 11 -13.91 35.10 -13.54
CA GLN A 11 -15.21 35.75 -13.32
C GLN A 11 -15.43 35.93 -11.81
N GLU A 12 -15.46 37.17 -11.35
CA GLU A 12 -16.09 37.58 -10.08
C GLU A 12 -17.42 38.32 -10.38
N PRO A 13 -18.23 38.74 -9.38
CA PRO A 13 -19.18 37.90 -8.69
C PRO A 13 -20.61 38.45 -8.86
N ILE A 14 -21.59 37.57 -9.07
CA ILE A 14 -23.01 37.97 -9.07
C ILE A 14 -23.58 37.85 -7.66
N SER A 15 -23.78 39.02 -7.06
CA SER A 15 -24.62 39.30 -5.89
C SER A 15 -26.00 38.65 -6.02
N GLY A 16 -26.37 37.81 -5.05
CA GLY A 16 -27.62 37.06 -5.04
C GLY A 16 -28.13 36.74 -3.63
N LYS A 17 -28.89 37.69 -3.07
CA LYS A 17 -29.97 37.55 -2.07
C LYS A 17 -29.85 36.45 -1.00
N VAL A 18 -29.54 36.93 0.20
CA VAL A 18 -29.78 36.31 1.52
C VAL A 18 -31.21 35.75 1.62
N LYS A 19 -31.33 34.42 1.70
CA LYS A 19 -32.44 33.72 2.36
C LYS A 19 -31.92 33.19 3.70
N SER A 20 -31.97 34.06 4.70
CA SER A 20 -31.93 33.71 6.11
C SER A 20 -33.24 33.00 6.49
N SER A 21 -33.12 31.94 7.31
CA SER A 21 -34.21 31.18 7.96
C SER A 21 -34.45 29.78 7.39
N GLN A 22 -33.55 28.84 7.70
CA GLN A 22 -33.92 27.45 8.05
C GLN A 22 -32.75 26.57 8.55
N THR A 23 -31.54 27.11 8.74
CA THR A 23 -30.38 26.33 9.20
C THR A 23 -30.14 26.36 10.72
N SER A 24 -31.06 26.92 11.51
CA SER A 24 -30.91 27.03 12.97
C SER A 24 -31.62 25.94 13.78
N ARG A 25 -32.08 24.84 13.16
CA ARG A 25 -32.73 23.72 13.88
C ARG A 25 -31.94 22.39 13.91
N ALA A 26 -30.77 22.33 13.28
CA ALA A 26 -29.95 21.12 13.23
C ALA A 26 -28.86 21.03 14.32
N LEU A 27 -28.69 22.06 15.17
CA LEU A 27 -27.50 22.17 16.04
C LEU A 27 -27.77 22.19 17.56
N VAL A 28 -29.00 21.94 18.02
CA VAL A 28 -29.29 21.85 19.48
C VAL A 28 -30.24 20.69 19.77
N ARG A 29 -29.77 19.47 19.47
CA ARG A 29 -30.25 18.24 20.12
C ARG A 29 -29.06 17.36 20.50
N THR A 30 -28.07 17.95 21.15
CA THR A 30 -27.33 17.23 22.19
C THR A 30 -28.31 16.99 23.35
N ARG A 31 -29.29 16.10 23.14
CA ARG A 31 -30.02 15.46 24.24
C ARG A 31 -28.93 14.97 25.19
N LYS A 32 -29.01 15.38 26.46
CA LYS A 32 -28.21 14.79 27.54
C LYS A 32 -28.42 13.28 27.42
N ILE A 33 -27.48 12.59 26.77
CA ILE A 33 -27.46 11.13 26.68
C ILE A 33 -27.46 10.70 28.14
N GLY A 34 -28.59 10.19 28.61
CA GLY A 34 -28.75 9.79 30.00
C GLY A 34 -27.57 8.92 30.38
N SER A 35 -26.96 9.21 31.54
CA SER A 35 -25.79 8.54 32.14
C SER A 35 -25.63 7.09 31.64
N GLN A 36 -24.96 6.91 30.50
CA GLN A 36 -24.68 5.60 29.97
C GLN A 36 -23.77 4.95 30.99
N LYS A 37 -24.13 3.78 31.51
CA LYS A 37 -23.18 3.01 32.32
C LYS A 37 -22.00 2.70 31.40
N VAL A 38 -20.94 3.48 31.58
CA VAL A 38 -19.68 3.31 30.86
C VAL A 38 -19.18 1.92 31.21
N ASP A 39 -18.95 1.09 30.20
CA ASP A 39 -18.33 -0.23 30.36
C ASP A 39 -16.82 -0.05 30.13
N PRO A 40 -16.03 0.22 31.19
CA PRO A 40 -14.63 0.59 31.04
C PRO A 40 -13.82 -0.52 30.37
N LYS A 41 -14.14 -1.78 30.67
CA LYS A 41 -13.46 -2.95 30.10
C LYS A 41 -13.71 -3.05 28.60
N PHE A 42 -14.97 -2.90 28.16
CA PHE A 42 -15.29 -2.90 26.73
C PHE A 42 -14.62 -1.73 26.00
N ASN A 43 -14.62 -0.53 26.60
CA ASN A 43 -14.01 0.65 26.00
C ASN A 43 -12.50 0.49 25.80
N GLU A 44 -11.80 -0.13 26.77
CA GLU A 44 -10.37 -0.45 26.64
C GLU A 44 -10.13 -1.43 25.48
N LEU A 45 -10.88 -2.54 25.43
CA LEU A 45 -10.77 -3.53 24.35
C LEU A 45 -11.09 -2.92 22.98
N GLN A 46 -12.14 -2.12 22.89
CA GLN A 46 -12.52 -1.42 21.66
C GLN A 46 -11.43 -0.44 21.22
N SER A 47 -10.83 0.30 22.15
CA SER A 47 -9.74 1.22 21.84
C SER A 47 -8.52 0.47 21.30
N LYS A 48 -8.09 -0.62 21.97
CA LYS A 48 -6.99 -1.46 21.50
C LYS A 48 -7.27 -2.02 20.11
N PHE A 49 -8.48 -2.54 19.89
CA PHE A 49 -8.91 -3.05 18.60
C PHE A 49 -8.85 -1.98 17.50
N ARG A 50 -9.33 -0.76 17.74
CA ARG A 50 -9.27 0.33 16.75
C ARG A 50 -7.84 0.66 16.35
N THR A 51 -6.92 0.72 17.31
CA THR A 51 -5.50 0.94 17.04
C THR A 51 -4.92 -0.20 16.20
N ILE A 52 -5.20 -1.45 16.58
CA ILE A 52 -4.74 -2.63 15.81
C ILE A 52 -5.30 -2.60 14.39
N TYR A 53 -6.60 -2.35 14.22
CA TYR A 53 -7.25 -2.32 12.92
C TYR A 53 -6.64 -1.24 12.00
N ALA A 54 -6.47 -0.01 12.51
CA ALA A 54 -5.85 1.07 11.76
C ALA A 54 -4.40 0.73 11.33
N ASN A 55 -3.63 0.09 12.22
CA ASN A 55 -2.27 -0.33 11.91
C ASN A 55 -2.23 -1.45 10.86
N ILE A 56 -3.14 -2.43 10.94
CA ILE A 56 -3.26 -3.51 9.94
C ILE A 56 -3.66 -2.96 8.58
N GLU A 57 -4.61 -2.02 8.53
CA GLU A 57 -5.02 -1.34 7.29
C GLU A 57 -3.85 -0.57 6.67
N ALA A 58 -3.15 0.26 7.47
CA ALA A 58 -2.00 1.01 7.00
C ALA A 58 -0.87 0.09 6.49
N LEU A 59 -0.61 -1.01 7.20
CA LEU A 59 0.40 -2.00 6.81
C LEU A 59 0.02 -2.71 5.51
N TYR A 60 -1.25 -3.09 5.35
CA TYR A 60 -1.76 -3.73 4.14
C TYR A 60 -1.56 -2.84 2.91
N HIS A 61 -1.93 -1.56 3.01
CA HIS A 61 -1.74 -0.60 1.93
C HIS A 61 -0.25 -0.32 1.66
N SER A 62 0.57 -0.21 2.71
CA SER A 62 2.02 -0.01 2.55
C SER A 62 2.70 -1.16 1.81
N CYS A 63 2.27 -2.41 2.04
CA CYS A 63 2.75 -3.57 1.28
C CYS A 63 2.39 -3.50 -0.20
N GLU A 64 1.18 -3.03 -0.53
CA GLU A 64 0.75 -2.83 -1.92
C GLU A 64 1.51 -1.70 -2.61
N ASP A 65 1.68 -0.57 -1.92
CA ASP A 65 2.40 0.58 -2.43
C ASP A 65 3.87 0.24 -2.68
N TYR A 66 4.50 -0.54 -1.79
CA TYR A 66 5.86 -1.04 -1.98
C TYR A 66 6.00 -1.83 -3.29
N LYS A 67 5.16 -2.86 -3.48
CA LYS A 67 5.20 -3.70 -4.68
C LYS A 67 4.93 -2.89 -5.95
N THR A 68 3.92 -2.04 -5.92
CA THR A 68 3.53 -1.19 -7.05
C THR A 68 4.67 -0.24 -7.41
N SER A 69 5.28 0.41 -6.42
CA SER A 69 6.39 1.35 -6.62
C SER A 69 7.61 0.67 -7.25
N VAL A 70 7.99 -0.50 -6.75
CA VAL A 70 9.13 -1.25 -7.31
C VAL A 70 8.84 -1.69 -8.75
N ARG A 71 7.64 -2.24 -9.03
CA ARG A 71 7.25 -2.61 -10.39
C ARG A 71 7.27 -1.40 -11.33
N SER A 72 6.63 -0.31 -10.93
CA SER A 72 6.59 0.93 -11.71
C SER A 72 8.00 1.46 -11.99
N PHE A 73 8.90 1.43 -11.01
CA PHE A 73 10.30 1.82 -11.20
C PHE A 73 10.96 1.00 -12.32
N PHE A 74 10.83 -0.33 -12.30
CA PHE A 74 11.45 -1.18 -13.32
C PHE A 74 10.84 -1.00 -14.70
N TYR A 75 9.51 -0.98 -14.83
CA TYR A 75 8.87 -0.78 -16.12
C TYR A 75 9.19 0.59 -16.71
N ASN A 76 9.17 1.65 -15.90
CA ASN A 76 9.54 2.98 -16.36
C ASN A 76 11.02 3.07 -16.75
N SER A 77 11.91 2.43 -15.98
CA SER A 77 13.34 2.40 -16.30
C SER A 77 13.61 1.65 -17.61
N ILE A 78 12.94 0.52 -17.82
CA ILE A 78 13.02 -0.24 -19.07
C ILE A 78 12.53 0.60 -20.25
N ASN A 79 11.36 1.23 -20.13
CA ASN A 79 10.81 2.09 -21.19
C ASN A 79 11.76 3.24 -21.52
N LEU A 80 12.35 3.87 -20.50
CA LEU A 80 13.33 4.93 -20.68
C LEU A 80 14.58 4.44 -21.41
N ILE A 81 15.11 3.27 -21.05
CA ILE A 81 16.27 2.65 -21.70
C ILE A 81 15.96 2.31 -23.17
N GLU A 82 14.77 1.80 -23.47
CA GLU A 82 14.33 1.54 -24.84
C GLU A 82 14.19 2.82 -25.67
N LEU A 83 13.69 3.91 -25.09
CA LEU A 83 13.64 5.21 -25.76
C LEU A 83 15.05 5.70 -26.11
N PHE A 84 16.00 5.59 -25.17
CA PHE A 84 17.39 5.91 -25.47
C PHE A 84 17.98 5.01 -26.55
N ARG A 85 17.64 3.71 -26.54
CA ARG A 85 18.07 2.77 -27.59
C ARG A 85 17.61 3.25 -28.97
N LEU A 86 16.34 3.59 -29.11
CA LEU A 86 15.76 4.05 -30.38
C LEU A 86 16.42 5.35 -30.86
N ILE A 87 16.63 6.32 -29.97
CA ILE A 87 17.30 7.58 -30.30
C ILE A 87 18.75 7.34 -30.77
N LEU A 88 19.45 6.40 -30.15
CA LEU A 88 20.83 6.07 -30.54
C LEU A 88 20.91 5.31 -31.87
N GLU A 89 19.98 4.38 -32.12
CA GLU A 89 19.98 3.57 -33.35
C GLU A 89 19.65 4.43 -34.57
N ASP A 90 18.63 5.30 -34.46
CA ASP A 90 18.23 6.24 -35.52
C ASP A 90 19.37 7.20 -35.90
N ALA A 91 20.19 7.60 -34.92
CA ALA A 91 21.39 8.41 -35.17
C ALA A 91 22.49 7.68 -35.96
N THR A 92 22.50 6.34 -36.00
CA THR A 92 23.57 5.54 -36.60
C THR A 92 23.28 4.99 -37.99
N GLU A 93 22.05 4.61 -38.31
CA GLU A 93 21.72 3.91 -39.57
C GLU A 93 21.80 4.82 -40.81
N ASP A 94 21.50 6.11 -40.69
CA ASP A 94 21.50 7.04 -41.84
C ASP A 94 22.89 7.57 -42.27
N SER A 95 23.98 6.99 -41.75
CA SER A 95 25.35 7.39 -42.09
C SER A 95 25.97 6.64 -43.28
N HIS A 96 25.31 5.59 -43.80
CA HIS A 96 25.93 4.67 -44.75
C HIS A 96 25.40 4.66 -46.20
N ASP A 97 24.25 5.27 -46.51
CA ASP A 97 23.61 5.10 -47.84
C ASP A 97 23.53 6.35 -48.75
N CYS A 98 24.18 7.47 -48.41
CA CYS A 98 24.17 8.68 -49.28
C CYS A 98 25.30 8.76 -50.33
N LEU A 99 25.94 7.65 -50.71
CA LEU A 99 26.98 7.62 -51.75
C LEU A 99 26.59 6.74 -52.95
N THR A 100 25.44 7.00 -53.57
CA THR A 100 25.21 6.69 -54.98
C THR A 100 24.74 7.94 -55.73
N PRO A 101 25.64 8.65 -56.43
CA PRO A 101 25.27 9.77 -57.29
C PRO A 101 24.66 9.20 -58.58
N GLY A 102 23.32 9.11 -58.66
CA GLY A 102 22.71 8.54 -59.85
C GLY A 102 21.19 8.45 -59.88
N SER A 103 20.46 9.53 -59.60
CA SER A 103 19.15 9.75 -60.24
C SER A 103 18.67 11.17 -60.00
N ALA A 104 18.66 11.98 -61.06
CA ALA A 104 18.03 13.28 -61.07
C ALA A 104 16.52 13.08 -61.24
N LEU A 105 15.74 13.29 -60.17
CA LEU A 105 14.35 13.68 -60.32
C LEU A 105 13.88 14.48 -59.11
N GLU A 106 13.45 15.70 -59.42
CA GLU A 106 13.02 16.77 -58.54
C GLU A 106 11.83 16.36 -57.67
N SER A 107 11.98 16.44 -56.34
CA SER A 107 10.86 16.79 -55.46
C SER A 107 11.34 17.34 -54.12
N SER A 108 10.98 18.60 -53.89
CA SER A 108 10.84 19.38 -52.65
C SER A 108 11.75 19.08 -51.43
N PRO A 109 12.58 20.06 -50.97
CA PRO A 109 13.37 19.92 -49.75
C PRO A 109 12.51 20.12 -48.51
N ILE A 110 12.25 19.03 -47.77
CA ILE A 110 11.73 19.11 -46.40
C ILE A 110 12.92 19.39 -45.46
N PRO A 111 12.81 20.32 -44.49
CA PRO A 111 13.90 20.68 -43.57
C PRO A 111 14.07 19.62 -42.46
N MET A 112 14.49 18.40 -42.83
CA MET A 112 14.87 17.35 -41.86
C MET A 112 16.34 17.44 -41.41
N CYS A 113 17.12 18.36 -41.98
CA CYS A 113 18.57 18.44 -41.73
C CYS A 113 18.91 19.07 -40.36
N GLU A 114 18.15 20.07 -39.89
CA GLU A 114 18.45 20.78 -38.63
C GLU A 114 18.16 19.94 -37.37
N GLU A 115 17.10 19.14 -37.38
CA GLU A 115 16.72 18.30 -36.23
C GLU A 115 17.75 17.16 -36.05
N ARG A 116 18.25 16.64 -37.17
CA ARG A 116 19.31 15.62 -37.21
C ARG A 116 20.64 16.15 -36.66
N GLN A 117 21.04 17.35 -37.07
CA GLN A 117 22.28 17.97 -36.63
C GLN A 117 22.27 18.20 -35.12
N ARG A 118 21.13 18.59 -34.55
CA ARG A 118 20.95 18.70 -33.09
C ARG A 118 21.06 17.36 -32.36
N THR A 119 20.49 16.27 -32.87
CA THR A 119 20.58 14.97 -32.20
C THR A 119 22.02 14.47 -32.15
N THR A 120 22.77 14.64 -33.25
CA THR A 120 24.20 14.31 -33.30
C THR A 120 25.02 15.21 -32.37
N GLU A 121 24.76 16.52 -32.35
CA GLU A 121 25.44 17.46 -31.44
C GLU A 121 25.15 17.15 -29.97
N ILE A 122 23.90 16.79 -29.62
CA ILE A 122 23.52 16.38 -28.26
C ILE A 122 24.23 15.09 -27.89
N LEU A 123 24.36 14.15 -28.82
CA LEU A 123 25.07 12.89 -28.58
C LEU A 123 26.57 13.09 -28.43
N GLU A 124 27.20 13.87 -29.31
CA GLU A 124 28.60 14.24 -29.20
C GLU A 124 28.86 15.00 -27.90
N TYR A 125 27.99 15.94 -27.53
CA TYR A 125 28.06 16.63 -26.25
C TYR A 125 27.90 15.67 -25.09
N PHE A 126 26.96 14.73 -25.13
CA PHE A 126 26.77 13.70 -24.11
C PHE A 126 28.02 12.81 -23.99
N TYR A 127 28.58 12.31 -25.08
CA TYR A 127 29.80 11.52 -25.05
C TYR A 127 31.01 12.33 -24.55
N ALA A 128 31.14 13.59 -24.98
CA ALA A 128 32.20 14.50 -24.55
C ALA A 128 32.10 14.86 -23.05
N THR A 129 30.92 15.21 -22.55
CA THR A 129 30.71 15.51 -21.11
C THR A 129 30.75 14.28 -20.24
N SER A 130 30.38 13.11 -20.78
CA SER A 130 30.38 11.87 -20.02
C SER A 130 31.77 11.22 -19.93
N GLY A 131 32.80 11.84 -20.52
CA GLY A 131 34.21 11.45 -20.40
C GLY A 131 34.54 10.11 -21.07
N LEU A 132 33.64 9.60 -21.92
CA LEU A 132 33.82 8.32 -22.61
C LEU A 132 34.71 8.55 -23.83
N PRO A 133 35.90 7.93 -23.91
CA PRO A 133 36.72 8.05 -25.11
C PRO A 133 35.94 7.52 -26.31
N SER A 134 35.99 8.22 -27.45
CA SER A 134 35.29 7.91 -28.71
C SER A 134 35.48 6.48 -29.23
N ASN A 135 36.47 5.77 -28.68
CA ASN A 135 36.90 4.43 -29.07
C ASN A 135 36.34 3.33 -28.13
N GLN A 136 35.73 3.69 -27.00
CA GLN A 136 35.02 2.77 -26.09
C GLN A 136 33.52 2.81 -26.33
N ARG A 137 33.07 2.34 -27.51
CA ARG A 137 31.66 2.04 -27.79
C ARG A 137 31.19 0.74 -27.10
N ASP A 138 31.73 0.41 -25.93
CA ASP A 138 31.45 -0.85 -25.24
C ASP A 138 30.18 -0.81 -24.39
N PHE A 139 29.52 0.34 -24.26
CA PHE A 139 28.23 0.42 -23.59
C PHE A 139 27.12 -0.01 -24.55
N CYS A 140 26.50 -1.15 -24.26
CA CYS A 140 25.46 -1.72 -25.11
C CYS A 140 24.09 -1.56 -24.44
N ILE A 141 23.33 -0.53 -24.84
CA ILE A 141 21.99 -0.27 -24.32
C ILE A 141 21.08 -1.51 -24.44
N SER A 142 21.17 -2.24 -25.56
CA SER A 142 20.39 -3.45 -25.77
C SER A 142 20.73 -4.56 -24.77
N LYS A 143 21.99 -4.65 -24.29
CA LYS A 143 22.36 -5.58 -23.19
C LYS A 143 21.81 -5.10 -21.86
N LEU A 144 21.89 -3.80 -21.54
CA LEU A 144 21.33 -3.25 -20.31
C LEU A 144 19.81 -3.45 -20.26
N SER A 145 19.10 -3.18 -21.35
CA SER A 145 17.66 -3.41 -21.46
C SER A 145 17.31 -4.88 -21.17
N LYS A 146 17.97 -5.84 -21.85
CA LYS A 146 17.78 -7.27 -21.60
C LYS A 146 18.02 -7.65 -20.14
N GLN A 147 19.05 -7.07 -19.51
CA GLN A 147 19.36 -7.30 -18.10
C GLN A 147 18.28 -6.72 -17.18
N MET A 148 17.77 -5.52 -17.47
CA MET A 148 16.66 -4.89 -16.74
C MET A 148 15.37 -5.71 -16.85
N TYR A 149 15.04 -6.25 -18.02
CA TYR A 149 13.93 -7.19 -18.18
C TYR A 149 14.14 -8.49 -17.38
N ALA A 150 15.35 -9.02 -17.35
CA ALA A 150 15.65 -10.24 -16.60
C ALA A 150 15.45 -10.06 -15.09
N ILE A 151 15.91 -8.94 -14.51
CA ILE A 151 15.67 -8.64 -13.10
C ILE A 151 14.19 -8.33 -12.84
N ALA A 152 13.50 -7.58 -13.70
CA ALA A 152 12.08 -7.31 -13.55
C ALA A 152 11.25 -8.61 -13.50
N ARG A 153 11.54 -9.58 -14.38
CA ARG A 153 10.89 -10.89 -14.37
C ARG A 153 11.15 -11.67 -13.09
N ARG A 154 12.39 -11.65 -12.58
CA ARG A 154 12.73 -12.27 -11.29
C ARG A 154 11.98 -11.62 -10.14
N LEU A 155 11.88 -10.29 -10.13
CA LEU A 155 11.11 -9.57 -9.12
C LEU A 155 9.63 -9.93 -9.18
N ASP A 156 9.06 -10.13 -10.38
CA ASP A 156 7.68 -10.60 -10.49
C ASP A 156 7.46 -12.00 -9.90
N GLU A 157 8.45 -12.89 -10.01
CA GLU A 157 8.43 -14.17 -9.30
C GLU A 157 8.51 -13.96 -7.79
N ASP A 158 9.41 -13.10 -7.31
CA ASP A 158 9.53 -12.77 -5.89
C ASP A 158 8.26 -12.13 -5.32
N PHE A 159 7.58 -11.29 -6.10
CA PHE A 159 6.31 -10.69 -5.72
C PHE A 159 5.18 -11.72 -5.63
N LYS A 160 5.21 -12.84 -6.36
CA LYS A 160 4.21 -13.90 -6.15
C LYS A 160 4.34 -14.53 -4.75
N PHE A 161 5.57 -14.74 -4.29
CA PHE A 161 5.81 -15.22 -2.93
C PHE A 161 5.42 -14.16 -1.89
N PHE A 162 5.74 -12.89 -2.14
CA PHE A 162 5.31 -11.79 -1.28
C PHE A 162 3.78 -11.70 -1.20
N ASP A 163 3.09 -11.80 -2.33
CA ASP A 163 1.62 -11.75 -2.40
C ASP A 163 0.99 -12.90 -1.63
N HIS A 164 1.56 -14.11 -1.74
CA HIS A 164 1.04 -15.29 -1.06
C HIS A 164 1.36 -15.32 0.44
N GLY A 165 2.62 -15.07 0.83
CA GLY A 165 3.07 -15.21 2.22
C GLY A 165 2.89 -13.97 3.09
N VAL A 166 2.85 -12.78 2.49
CA VAL A 166 2.77 -11.50 3.21
C VAL A 166 1.40 -10.87 3.03
N GLN A 167 1.01 -10.62 1.77
CA GLN A 167 -0.12 -9.76 1.49
C GLN A 167 -1.47 -10.46 1.70
N THR A 168 -1.60 -11.71 1.25
CA THR A 168 -2.85 -12.48 1.36
C THR A 168 -3.25 -12.71 2.82
N PRO A 169 -2.36 -13.16 3.73
CA PRO A 169 -2.71 -13.30 5.13
C PRO A 169 -3.13 -11.98 5.77
N LEU A 170 -2.41 -10.90 5.48
CA LEU A 170 -2.71 -9.57 6.01
C LEU A 170 -4.08 -9.06 5.53
N LYS A 171 -4.45 -9.35 4.27
CA LYS A 171 -5.79 -9.09 3.73
C LYS A 171 -6.88 -9.86 4.47
N THR A 172 -6.64 -11.13 4.81
CA THR A 172 -7.57 -11.94 5.61
C THR A 172 -7.78 -11.32 7.00
N VAL A 173 -6.70 -10.91 7.67
CA VAL A 173 -6.79 -10.22 8.96
C VAL A 173 -7.57 -8.92 8.85
N TYR A 174 -7.31 -8.12 7.80
CA TYR A 174 -8.03 -6.89 7.53
C TYR A 174 -9.55 -7.13 7.37
N GLN A 175 -9.96 -8.21 6.68
CA GLN A 175 -11.36 -8.61 6.55
C GLN A 175 -11.98 -9.01 7.89
N VAL A 176 -11.26 -9.78 8.72
CA VAL A 176 -11.71 -10.12 10.09
C VAL A 176 -11.92 -8.84 10.91
N CYS A 177 -11.00 -7.89 10.84
CA CYS A 177 -11.15 -6.60 11.53
C CYS A 177 -12.39 -5.83 11.04
N SER A 178 -12.62 -5.78 9.73
CA SER A 178 -13.81 -5.16 9.15
C SER A 178 -15.11 -5.77 9.70
N ASN A 179 -15.17 -7.10 9.81
CA ASN A 179 -16.31 -7.81 10.40
C ASN A 179 -16.52 -7.50 11.89
N ILE A 180 -15.45 -7.49 12.68
CA ILE A 180 -15.51 -7.10 14.10
C ILE A 180 -15.99 -5.64 14.24
N SER A 181 -15.52 -4.74 13.39
CA SER A 181 -15.95 -3.33 13.36
C SER A 181 -17.45 -3.19 13.08
N ARG A 182 -18.00 -4.00 12.17
CA ARG A 182 -19.45 -4.07 11.91
C ARG A 182 -20.23 -4.55 13.14
N LEU A 183 -19.74 -5.58 13.85
CA LEU A 183 -20.36 -6.07 15.09
C LEU A 183 -20.33 -5.02 16.21
N ILE A 184 -19.22 -4.30 16.35
CA ILE A 184 -19.10 -3.16 17.29
C ILE A 184 -20.15 -2.10 16.98
N THR A 185 -20.35 -1.77 15.70
CA THR A 185 -21.37 -0.82 15.26
C THR A 185 -22.77 -1.32 15.59
N ALA A 186 -23.06 -2.60 15.33
CA ALA A 186 -24.34 -3.23 15.68
C ALA A 186 -24.61 -3.19 17.19
N ARG A 187 -23.58 -3.44 18.02
CA ARG A 187 -23.65 -3.34 19.48
C ARG A 187 -23.94 -1.91 19.93
N ASN A 188 -23.30 -0.91 19.33
CA ASN A 188 -23.56 0.49 19.66
C ASN A 188 -24.99 0.90 19.31
N ASN A 189 -25.51 0.45 18.18
CA ASN A 189 -26.90 0.68 17.78
C ASN A 189 -27.87 0.02 18.77
N ALA A 190 -27.63 -1.24 19.15
CA ALA A 190 -28.44 -1.93 20.17
C ALA A 190 -28.37 -1.24 21.55
N SER A 191 -27.21 -0.70 21.93
CA SER A 191 -27.06 0.10 23.15
C SER A 191 -27.90 1.37 23.09
N SER A 192 -27.87 2.08 21.97
CA SER A 192 -28.67 3.29 21.75
C SER A 192 -30.17 2.98 21.77
N GLU A 193 -30.59 1.88 21.16
CA GLU A 193 -31.98 1.38 21.16
C GLU A 193 -32.46 1.10 22.59
N TYR A 194 -31.68 0.33 23.36
CA TYR A 194 -31.97 0.04 24.77
C TYR A 194 -32.08 1.32 25.62
N MET A 195 -31.16 2.27 25.46
CA MET A 195 -31.22 3.54 26.21
C MET A 195 -32.42 4.39 25.79
N GLY A 196 -32.76 4.41 24.50
CA GLY A 196 -33.96 5.08 23.99
C GLY A 196 -35.25 4.53 24.60
N MET A 197 -35.36 3.20 24.73
CA MET A 197 -36.52 2.57 25.40
C MET A 197 -36.59 2.93 26.90
N LYS A 198 -35.45 2.99 27.60
CA LYS A 198 -35.43 3.45 29.00
C LYS A 198 -35.91 4.88 29.16
N GLU A 199 -35.51 5.77 28.26
CA GLU A 199 -35.97 7.16 28.27
C GLU A 199 -37.48 7.25 28.01
N ARG A 200 -38.00 6.50 27.02
CA ARG A 200 -39.45 6.44 26.72
C ARG A 200 -40.27 5.95 27.92
N ILE A 201 -39.81 4.91 28.60
CA ILE A 201 -40.49 4.39 29.80
C ILE A 201 -40.48 5.43 30.93
N ALA A 202 -39.35 6.10 31.16
CA ALA A 202 -39.27 7.14 32.19
C ALA A 202 -40.20 8.33 31.88
N GLU A 203 -40.29 8.74 30.61
CA GLU A 203 -41.24 9.76 30.16
C GLU A 203 -42.70 9.32 30.39
N TYR A 204 -43.03 8.07 30.03
CA TYR A 204 -44.35 7.49 30.26
C TYR A 204 -44.71 7.43 31.75
N GLU A 205 -43.80 6.97 32.61
CA GLU A 205 -44.00 6.91 34.06
C GLU A 205 -44.24 8.31 34.65
N TYR A 206 -43.52 9.33 34.18
CA TYR A 206 -43.73 10.72 34.58
C TYR A 206 -45.11 11.25 34.15
N MET A 207 -45.55 10.95 32.92
CA MET A 207 -46.89 11.32 32.45
C MET A 207 -47.99 10.62 33.27
N MET A 208 -47.77 9.35 33.64
CA MET A 208 -48.69 8.57 34.46
C MET A 208 -48.84 9.10 35.88
N GLN A 209 -47.76 9.57 36.50
CA GLN A 209 -47.82 10.21 37.82
C GLN A 209 -48.67 11.49 37.81
N ASN A 210 -48.78 12.15 36.65
CA ASN A 210 -49.51 13.42 36.49
C ASN A 210 -50.93 13.25 35.91
N SER A 211 -51.32 12.05 35.46
CA SER A 211 -52.63 11.77 34.83
C SER A 211 -53.63 11.15 35.83
N HIS A 212 -54.91 11.50 35.72
CA HIS A 212 -56.00 11.00 36.60
C HIS A 212 -56.75 9.77 36.04
N SER A 213 -56.46 9.33 34.82
CA SER A 213 -57.05 8.11 34.23
C SER A 213 -56.12 6.91 34.46
N ARG A 214 -56.64 5.75 34.85
CA ARG A 214 -55.84 4.57 35.25
C ARG A 214 -56.06 3.30 34.41
N ASP A 215 -57.23 3.12 33.80
CA ASP A 215 -57.66 1.77 33.39
C ASP A 215 -57.10 1.28 32.05
N ASN A 216 -56.63 2.16 31.16
CA ASN A 216 -56.04 1.77 29.85
C ASN A 216 -54.51 1.68 29.85
N HIS A 217 -53.87 1.98 30.98
CA HIS A 217 -52.41 2.23 31.07
C HIS A 217 -51.58 0.98 31.41
N ASN A 218 -52.23 -0.09 31.88
CA ASN A 218 -51.54 -1.34 32.21
C ASN A 218 -51.09 -2.10 30.96
N PHE A 219 -51.86 -2.03 29.87
CA PHE A 219 -51.52 -2.73 28.63
C PHE A 219 -50.34 -2.07 27.91
N GLU A 220 -50.38 -0.75 27.72
CA GLU A 220 -49.26 0.00 27.12
C GLU A 220 -47.96 -0.15 27.92
N ARG A 221 -48.05 -0.18 29.26
CA ARG A 221 -46.88 -0.43 30.11
C ARG A 221 -46.27 -1.80 29.86
N LEU A 222 -47.11 -2.83 29.76
CA LEU A 222 -46.66 -4.21 29.51
C LEU A 222 -45.92 -4.30 28.17
N GLU A 223 -46.44 -3.65 27.13
CA GLU A 223 -45.81 -3.57 25.81
C GLU A 223 -44.42 -2.91 25.87
N TYR A 224 -44.31 -1.76 26.56
CA TYR A 224 -43.01 -1.10 26.75
C TYR A 224 -42.01 -1.95 27.53
N ASP A 225 -42.47 -2.67 28.57
CA ASP A 225 -41.62 -3.54 29.36
C ASP A 225 -41.09 -4.74 28.54
N GLU A 226 -41.92 -5.30 27.65
CA GLU A 226 -41.49 -6.33 26.69
C GLU A 226 -40.45 -5.79 25.69
N GLU A 227 -40.71 -4.64 25.06
CA GLU A 227 -39.76 -3.98 24.14
C GLU A 227 -38.42 -3.69 24.83
N LEU A 228 -38.45 -3.20 26.07
CA LEU A 228 -37.24 -2.92 26.84
C LEU A 228 -36.44 -4.19 27.13
N LYS A 229 -37.14 -5.28 27.48
CA LYS A 229 -36.53 -6.58 27.76
C LYS A 229 -35.83 -7.13 26.53
N ASP A 230 -36.45 -7.04 25.37
CA ASP A 230 -35.88 -7.50 24.09
C ASP A 230 -34.68 -6.66 23.67
N ALA A 231 -34.79 -5.32 23.74
CA ALA A 231 -33.68 -4.41 23.46
C ALA A 231 -32.48 -4.67 24.39
N ARG A 232 -32.74 -4.92 25.67
CA ARG A 232 -31.72 -5.29 26.65
C ARG A 232 -31.06 -6.62 26.31
N ALA A 233 -31.85 -7.66 26.02
CA ALA A 233 -31.34 -8.98 25.70
C ALA A 233 -30.42 -8.95 24.48
N LYS A 234 -30.85 -8.27 23.40
CA LYS A 234 -30.05 -8.05 22.19
C LYS A 234 -28.72 -7.33 22.48
N PHE A 235 -28.77 -6.27 23.28
CA PHE A 235 -27.57 -5.54 23.69
C PHE A 235 -26.60 -6.42 24.50
N GLU A 236 -27.08 -7.14 25.51
CA GLU A 236 -26.23 -7.97 26.39
C GLU A 236 -25.58 -9.13 25.62
N ILE A 237 -26.31 -9.78 24.71
CA ILE A 237 -25.76 -10.84 23.84
C ILE A 237 -24.59 -10.31 23.02
N LEU A 238 -24.79 -9.18 22.32
CA LEU A 238 -23.73 -8.56 21.51
C LEU A 238 -22.55 -8.05 22.36
N ASN A 239 -22.84 -7.49 23.54
CA ASN A 239 -21.83 -6.98 24.45
C ASN A 239 -20.93 -8.11 24.98
N GLN A 240 -21.52 -9.23 25.39
CA GLN A 240 -20.76 -10.38 25.89
C GLN A 240 -19.98 -11.07 24.77
N LEU A 241 -20.59 -11.26 23.60
CA LEU A 241 -19.93 -11.81 22.42
C LEU A 241 -18.69 -11.00 22.06
N LEU A 242 -18.82 -9.68 21.95
CA LEU A 242 -17.69 -8.81 21.59
C LEU A 242 -16.61 -8.78 22.67
N LYS A 243 -16.94 -8.79 23.96
CA LYS A 243 -15.93 -8.83 25.03
C LYS A 243 -15.04 -10.06 24.89
N ASN A 244 -15.65 -11.22 24.73
CA ASN A 244 -14.93 -12.48 24.56
C ASN A 244 -14.10 -12.47 23.26
N ASN A 245 -14.73 -12.09 22.14
CA ASN A 245 -14.08 -12.13 20.84
C ASN A 245 -12.93 -11.12 20.71
N LEU A 246 -13.03 -9.93 21.33
CA LEU A 246 -11.96 -8.94 21.29
C LEU A 246 -10.74 -9.37 22.11
N GLU A 247 -10.95 -10.07 23.23
CA GLU A 247 -9.85 -10.65 24.02
C GLU A 247 -9.12 -11.73 23.20
N ILE A 248 -9.87 -12.68 22.63
CA ILE A 248 -9.32 -13.75 21.78
C ILE A 248 -8.61 -13.15 20.55
N PHE A 249 -9.23 -12.19 19.87
CA PHE A 249 -8.64 -11.52 18.72
C PHE A 249 -7.30 -10.85 19.06
N THR A 250 -7.20 -10.20 20.21
CA THR A 250 -5.96 -9.52 20.64
C THR A 250 -4.81 -10.51 20.87
N GLU A 251 -5.11 -11.70 21.39
CA GLU A 251 -4.10 -12.75 21.53
C GLU A 251 -3.68 -13.32 20.16
N LEU A 252 -4.65 -13.64 19.31
CA LEU A 252 -4.39 -14.22 17.99
C LEU A 252 -3.60 -13.27 17.09
N ILE A 253 -3.95 -11.98 17.08
CA ILE A 253 -3.23 -11.00 16.26
C ILE A 253 -1.78 -10.84 16.72
N SER A 254 -1.51 -10.91 18.03
CA SER A 254 -0.14 -10.87 18.54
C SER A 254 0.69 -12.05 18.06
N LYS A 255 0.10 -13.27 18.04
CA LYS A 255 0.76 -14.47 17.53
C LYS A 255 0.97 -14.38 16.01
N PHE A 256 -0.06 -13.97 15.29
CA PHE A 256 0.01 -13.74 13.85
C PHE A 256 1.12 -12.76 13.48
N MET A 257 1.18 -11.59 14.11
CA MET A 257 2.16 -10.55 13.76
C MET A 257 3.60 -11.02 13.96
N LYS A 258 3.84 -11.88 14.96
CA LYS A 258 5.17 -12.46 15.20
C LYS A 258 5.61 -13.35 14.04
N GLU A 259 4.75 -14.25 13.57
CA GLU A 259 5.06 -15.14 12.45
C GLU A 259 5.08 -14.39 11.12
N TRP A 260 4.09 -13.52 10.90
CA TRP A 260 3.97 -12.69 9.70
C TRP A 260 5.18 -11.79 9.50
N PHE A 261 5.70 -11.16 10.57
CA PHE A 261 6.86 -10.28 10.49
C PHE A 261 8.08 -11.00 9.92
N MET A 262 8.29 -12.26 10.29
CA MET A 262 9.41 -13.05 9.81
C MET A 262 9.30 -13.31 8.31
N VAL A 263 8.10 -13.71 7.86
CA VAL A 263 7.82 -13.92 6.43
C VAL A 263 7.99 -12.62 5.64
N TYR A 264 7.47 -11.50 6.16
CA TYR A 264 7.63 -10.16 5.59
C TYR A 264 9.11 -9.76 5.47
N TYR A 265 9.87 -9.90 6.56
CA TYR A 265 11.27 -9.49 6.62
C TYR A 265 12.10 -10.21 5.56
N TYR A 266 12.03 -11.54 5.54
CA TYR A 266 12.84 -12.31 4.59
C TYR A 266 12.37 -12.18 3.14
N SER A 267 11.06 -12.03 2.89
CA SER A 267 10.56 -11.75 1.54
C SER A 267 11.12 -10.42 1.02
N THR A 268 11.12 -9.40 1.87
CA THR A 268 11.70 -8.09 1.54
C THR A 268 13.20 -8.19 1.35
N LEU A 269 13.91 -8.88 2.25
CA LEU A 269 15.35 -9.10 2.14
C LEU A 269 15.74 -9.82 0.85
N ARG A 270 14.95 -10.82 0.43
CA ARG A 270 15.17 -11.56 -0.82
C ARG A 270 15.06 -10.66 -2.03
N ILE A 271 14.04 -9.79 -2.06
CA ILE A 271 13.87 -8.77 -3.09
C ILE A 271 15.04 -7.78 -3.08
N THR A 272 15.40 -7.23 -1.92
CA THR A 272 16.53 -6.29 -1.78
C THR A 272 17.84 -6.93 -2.23
N TYR A 273 18.08 -8.18 -1.87
CA TYR A 273 19.26 -8.92 -2.30
C TYR A 273 19.27 -9.13 -3.82
N ALA A 274 18.14 -9.47 -4.44
CA ALA A 274 18.06 -9.61 -5.89
C ALA A 274 18.41 -8.28 -6.60
N LEU A 275 17.93 -7.15 -6.08
CA LEU A 275 18.24 -5.80 -6.57
C LEU A 275 19.72 -5.45 -6.38
N TYR A 276 20.26 -5.71 -5.19
CA TYR A 276 21.66 -5.46 -4.86
C TYR A 276 22.57 -6.31 -5.76
N HIS A 277 22.31 -7.61 -5.83
CA HIS A 277 23.05 -8.54 -6.70
C HIS A 277 23.00 -8.10 -8.16
N PHE A 278 21.85 -7.65 -8.67
CA PHE A 278 21.72 -7.10 -10.02
C PHE A 278 22.64 -5.89 -10.24
N SER A 279 22.64 -4.92 -9.32
CA SER A 279 23.48 -3.72 -9.42
C SER A 279 24.98 -4.04 -9.46
N TRP A 280 25.38 -5.14 -8.80
CA TRP A 280 26.76 -5.61 -8.75
C TRP A 280 27.13 -6.66 -9.80
N THR A 281 26.18 -7.19 -10.56
CA THR A 281 26.48 -8.19 -11.61
C THR A 281 26.23 -7.68 -13.00
N SER A 282 25.42 -6.63 -13.18
CA SER A 282 25.26 -5.99 -14.49
C SER A 282 26.52 -5.19 -14.84
N PRO A 283 27.32 -5.62 -15.84
CA PRO A 283 28.50 -4.87 -16.27
C PRO A 283 28.11 -3.51 -16.86
N GLU A 284 26.98 -3.42 -17.56
CA GLU A 284 26.48 -2.17 -18.12
C GLU A 284 26.05 -1.20 -17.02
N PHE A 285 25.40 -1.69 -15.97
CA PHE A 285 25.04 -0.88 -14.82
C PHE A 285 26.29 -0.38 -14.07
N LYS A 286 27.31 -1.23 -13.89
CA LYS A 286 28.59 -0.83 -13.29
C LYS A 286 29.29 0.28 -14.07
N LYS A 287 29.32 0.19 -15.40
CA LYS A 287 29.91 1.22 -16.27
C LYS A 287 29.26 2.59 -16.06
N ILE A 288 27.96 2.62 -15.73
CA ILE A 288 27.23 3.84 -15.40
C ILE A 288 27.51 4.28 -13.96
N ALA A 289 27.37 3.37 -13.00
CA ALA A 289 27.38 3.68 -11.56
C ALA A 289 28.77 3.96 -10.98
N LEU A 290 29.84 3.39 -11.55
CA LEU A 290 31.21 3.47 -11.02
C LEU A 290 32.12 4.40 -11.84
N LYS A 291 31.54 5.34 -12.60
CA LYS A 291 32.34 6.35 -13.34
C LYS A 291 33.24 7.11 -12.36
N GLY A 292 34.55 6.85 -12.44
CA GLY A 292 35.59 7.46 -11.60
C GLY A 292 36.55 6.46 -10.94
N LEU A 293 36.21 5.18 -10.84
CA LEU A 293 37.10 4.12 -10.33
C LEU A 293 37.70 3.32 -11.49
N THR A 294 38.42 4.00 -12.38
CA THR A 294 39.12 3.36 -13.50
C THR A 294 40.34 2.59 -12.98
N SER A 295 40.12 1.35 -12.54
CA SER A 295 41.15 0.32 -12.60
C SER A 295 40.73 -0.73 -13.64
N PRO A 296 41.55 -1.00 -14.67
CA PRO A 296 41.22 -1.93 -15.75
C PRO A 296 41.17 -3.40 -15.30
N HIS A 297 41.41 -3.69 -14.02
CA HIS A 297 41.19 -4.99 -13.40
C HIS A 297 39.93 -4.98 -12.53
N HIS A 298 38.76 -4.89 -13.17
CA HIS A 298 37.52 -5.30 -12.49
C HIS A 298 37.52 -6.83 -12.40
N GLU A 299 38.21 -7.36 -11.39
CA GLU A 299 38.08 -8.74 -10.99
C GLU A 299 36.59 -9.07 -10.83
N LEU A 300 36.19 -10.25 -11.32
CA LEU A 300 34.87 -10.80 -11.07
C LEU A 300 34.66 -10.87 -9.55
N ILE A 301 33.91 -9.90 -9.02
CA ILE A 301 33.53 -9.91 -7.61
C ILE A 301 32.71 -11.17 -7.39
N SER A 302 33.21 -12.07 -6.56
CA SER A 302 32.54 -13.33 -6.27
C SER A 302 31.18 -13.07 -5.62
N ASN A 303 30.21 -13.96 -5.85
CA ASN A 303 28.91 -13.89 -5.17
C ASN A 303 29.07 -13.90 -3.64
N SER A 304 30.08 -14.60 -3.11
CA SER A 304 30.39 -14.61 -1.67
C SER A 304 30.78 -13.24 -1.14
N HIS A 305 31.51 -12.43 -1.92
CA HIS A 305 31.89 -11.09 -1.53
C HIS A 305 30.71 -10.12 -1.57
N ILE A 306 29.88 -10.18 -2.63
CA ILE A 306 28.65 -9.37 -2.74
C ILE A 306 27.73 -9.68 -1.55
N LEU A 307 27.57 -10.95 -1.22
CA LEU A 307 26.76 -11.40 -0.09
C LEU A 307 27.34 -10.90 1.25
N ALA A 308 28.66 -11.03 1.48
CA ALA A 308 29.30 -10.54 2.70
C ALA A 308 29.16 -9.01 2.86
N GLN A 309 29.29 -8.25 1.78
CA GLN A 309 29.11 -6.79 1.82
C GLN A 309 27.65 -6.40 2.08
N PHE A 310 26.70 -7.11 1.46
CA PHE A 310 25.28 -6.92 1.70
C PHE A 310 24.93 -7.15 3.16
N HIS A 311 25.42 -8.26 3.74
CA HIS A 311 25.28 -8.57 5.15
C HIS A 311 25.91 -7.49 6.04
N ALA A 312 27.16 -7.08 5.79
CA ALA A 312 27.80 -6.01 6.56
C ALA A 312 26.99 -4.69 6.60
N GLN A 313 26.26 -4.37 5.53
CA GLN A 313 25.46 -3.16 5.42
C GLN A 313 24.03 -3.29 5.98
N ASN A 314 23.44 -4.49 5.94
CA ASN A 314 22.02 -4.71 6.23
C ASN A 314 21.77 -5.59 7.48
N ASP A 315 22.81 -6.18 8.08
CA ASP A 315 22.70 -7.14 9.20
C ASP A 315 22.53 -6.55 10.59
N VAL A 316 22.24 -5.25 10.73
CA VAL A 316 21.81 -4.74 12.04
C VAL A 316 20.52 -5.46 12.48
N VAL A 317 19.62 -5.73 11.53
CA VAL A 317 18.39 -6.50 11.76
C VAL A 317 18.64 -8.00 11.71
N THR A 318 19.52 -8.47 10.80
CA THR A 318 19.87 -9.89 10.70
C THR A 318 20.51 -10.43 11.98
N ARG A 319 21.34 -9.66 12.71
CA ARG A 319 21.89 -10.09 14.01
C ARG A 319 20.83 -10.32 15.08
N GLU A 320 19.72 -9.59 15.04
CA GLU A 320 18.57 -9.82 15.92
C GLU A 320 17.73 -11.02 15.44
N VAL A 321 17.67 -11.23 14.12
CA VAL A 321 16.97 -12.36 13.48
C VAL A 321 17.76 -13.67 13.60
N GLU A 322 19.09 -13.66 13.61
CA GLU A 322 19.96 -14.82 13.83
C GLU A 322 19.72 -15.46 15.20
N LYS A 323 19.29 -14.67 16.20
CA LYS A 323 18.84 -15.18 17.51
C LYS A 323 17.65 -16.15 17.39
N LEU A 324 16.96 -16.16 16.24
CA LEU A 324 15.84 -17.04 15.95
C LEU A 324 16.27 -18.39 15.35
N ASN A 325 17.57 -18.61 15.08
CA ASN A 325 18.15 -19.87 14.61
C ASN A 325 17.44 -20.47 13.37
N ILE A 326 17.08 -19.63 12.39
CA ILE A 326 16.45 -20.10 11.15
C ILE A 326 17.54 -20.61 10.20
N VAL A 327 17.68 -21.93 10.13
CA VAL A 327 18.72 -22.61 9.32
C VAL A 327 18.21 -22.98 7.91
N ASP A 328 16.89 -23.02 7.72
CA ASP A 328 16.23 -23.40 6.47
C ASP A 328 15.01 -22.48 6.25
N PHE A 329 15.18 -21.49 5.37
CA PHE A 329 14.15 -20.48 5.11
C PHE A 329 12.93 -21.06 4.41
N ASP A 330 13.08 -21.99 3.48
CA ASP A 330 11.94 -22.56 2.74
C ASP A 330 11.06 -23.41 3.67
N ARG A 331 11.70 -24.20 4.55
CA ARG A 331 10.98 -24.94 5.59
C ARG A 331 10.32 -24.00 6.58
N PHE A 332 11.05 -22.99 7.07
CA PHE A 332 10.50 -21.99 7.98
C PHE A 332 9.31 -21.25 7.35
N TYR A 333 9.45 -20.75 6.13
CA TYR A 333 8.41 -20.07 5.38
C TYR A 333 7.17 -20.95 5.25
N LYS A 334 7.33 -22.21 4.84
CA LYS A 334 6.21 -23.15 4.72
C LYS A 334 5.52 -23.37 6.05
N THR A 335 6.28 -23.59 7.14
CA THR A 335 5.73 -23.78 8.49
C THR A 335 5.03 -22.52 9.01
N SER A 336 5.58 -21.33 8.78
CA SER A 336 4.95 -20.07 9.20
C SER A 336 3.68 -19.79 8.42
N VAL A 337 3.65 -20.05 7.11
CA VAL A 337 2.43 -19.94 6.29
C VAL A 337 1.35 -20.91 6.77
N GLU A 338 1.69 -22.18 6.98
CA GLU A 338 0.76 -23.19 7.54
C GLU A 338 0.25 -22.80 8.93
N THR A 339 1.13 -22.23 9.77
CA THR A 339 0.77 -21.76 11.11
C THR A 339 -0.19 -20.57 11.05
N ILE A 340 0.07 -19.62 10.15
CA ILE A 340 -0.80 -18.47 9.91
C ILE A 340 -2.18 -18.92 9.45
N ASP A 341 -2.26 -19.84 8.47
CA ASP A 341 -3.53 -20.36 7.97
C ASP A 341 -4.33 -21.06 9.08
N ARG A 342 -3.64 -21.86 9.91
CA ARG A 342 -4.27 -22.55 11.05
C ARG A 342 -4.84 -21.59 12.09
N ILE A 343 -4.08 -20.54 12.45
CA ILE A 343 -4.51 -19.56 13.47
C ILE A 343 -5.89 -18.97 13.15
N PHE A 344 -6.18 -18.70 11.87
CA PHE A 344 -7.45 -18.09 11.48
C PHE A 344 -8.55 -19.11 11.18
N MET A 345 -8.21 -20.28 10.63
CA MET A 345 -9.21 -21.32 10.33
C MET A 345 -9.81 -21.96 11.58
N GLU A 346 -9.03 -22.18 12.63
CA GLU A 346 -9.50 -22.83 13.86
C GLU A 346 -10.23 -21.89 14.83
N SER A 347 -10.10 -20.57 14.65
CA SER A 347 -10.57 -19.59 15.65
C SER A 347 -11.85 -18.85 15.27
N PHE A 348 -12.25 -18.87 13.99
CA PHE A 348 -13.36 -18.06 13.47
C PHE A 348 -14.43 -18.87 12.70
N PHE A 349 -14.27 -20.19 12.64
CA PHE A 349 -15.28 -21.17 12.21
C PHE A 349 -15.46 -22.20 13.31
#